data_AF-A0A835XF00-F1
#
_entry.id   AF-A0A835XF00-F1
#
_cell.length_a   1.000
_cell.length_b   1.000
_cell.length_c   1.000
_cell.angle_alpha   90.00
_cell.angle_beta   90.00
_cell.angle_gamma   90.00
#
_symmetry.space_group_name_H-M   'P 1'
#
loop_
_entity.id
_entity.type
_entity.pdbx_description
1 polymer ?
#
loop_
_entity_poly.entity_id
_entity_poly.type
_entity_poly.pdbx_seq_one_letter_code
_entity_poly.pdbx_strand_id
1 'polypeptide(L)'
;MGCVRITCEAGCKCPPYQINALTERRASVTNITDIAVSQHKACVLQFTTLGPGLPVTAGAGNKFKLIGIVVGAGAKAMRYFGPADDPERLAAASATGR
;
A
#
# COMPACT_ATOMS: atom_id res chain seq x y z
N MET A 1 -14.96 -0.26 -1.48
CA MET A 1 -13.98 -0.73 -0.47
C MET A 1 -13.68 0.44 0.47
N GLY A 2 -13.10 0.18 1.63
CA GLY A 2 -12.81 1.23 2.63
C GLY A 2 -11.55 2.05 2.31
N CYS A 3 -11.50 3.27 2.85
CA CYS A 3 -10.31 4.11 2.92
C CYS A 3 -9.65 4.00 4.30
N VAL A 4 -8.33 4.13 4.34
CA VAL A 4 -7.56 4.24 5.58
C VAL A 4 -6.63 5.44 5.49
N ARG A 5 -6.48 6.15 6.62
CA ARG A 5 -5.45 7.16 6.82
C ARG A 5 -4.38 6.60 7.74
N ILE A 6 -3.12 6.82 7.40
CA ILE A 6 -1.96 6.36 8.15
C ILE A 6 -1.16 7.58 8.59
N THR A 7 -0.84 7.65 9.87
CA THR A 7 -0.08 8.74 10.47
C THR A 7 1.00 8.20 11.40
N CYS A 8 2.13 8.90 11.48
CA CYS A 8 3.13 8.65 12.51
C CYS A 8 2.68 9.29 13.82
N GLU A 9 2.44 8.47 14.83
CA GLU A 9 1.96 8.91 16.14
C GLU A 9 3.11 9.19 17.09
N ALA A 10 4.14 8.32 17.12
CA ALA A 10 5.28 8.48 18.02
C ALA A 10 6.59 7.90 17.46
N GLY A 11 7.71 8.51 17.86
CA GLY A 11 9.08 8.06 17.59
C GLY A 11 9.58 8.27 16.16
N CYS A 12 8.71 8.21 15.16
CA CYS A 12 9.06 8.43 13.76
C CYS A 12 8.30 9.61 13.17
N LYS A 13 8.78 10.11 12.03
CA LYS A 13 8.14 11.12 11.21
C LYS A 13 7.80 10.53 9.85
N CYS A 14 6.62 10.87 9.36
CA CYS A 14 6.18 10.57 8.02
C CYS A 14 5.08 11.55 7.60
N PRO A 15 4.90 11.82 6.30
CA PRO A 15 3.71 12.52 5.84
C PRO A 15 2.46 11.65 6.12
N PRO A 16 1.27 12.26 6.27
CA PRO A 16 0.04 11.48 6.33
C PRO A 16 -0.18 10.77 4.99
N TYR A 17 -0.47 9.47 5.05
CA TYR A 17 -0.84 8.68 3.87
C TYR A 17 -2.34 8.41 3.89
N GLN A 18 -2.95 8.39 2.72
CA GLN A 18 -4.33 7.93 2.55
C GLN A 18 -4.36 6.85 1.49
N ILE A 19 -4.82 5.66 1.86
CA ILE A 19 -4.94 4.52 0.96
C ILE A 19 -6.42 4.28 0.70
N ASN A 20 -6.79 4.35 -0.58
CA ASN A 20 -8.11 3.94 -1.05
C ASN A 20 -8.02 2.51 -1.59
N ALA A 21 -8.69 1.57 -0.94
CA ALA A 21 -8.70 0.17 -1.37
C ALA A 21 -9.77 -0.10 -2.44
N LEU A 22 -10.47 0.93 -2.94
CA LEU A 22 -11.46 0.78 -4.01
C LEU A 22 -10.77 0.32 -5.30
N THR A 23 -11.23 -0.79 -5.82
CA THR A 23 -10.81 -1.34 -7.12
C THR A 23 -12.05 -1.67 -7.94
N GLU A 24 -11.98 -1.42 -9.24
CA GLU A 24 -13.02 -1.79 -10.19
C GLU A 24 -13.00 -3.30 -10.51
N ARG A 25 -11.91 -3.99 -10.16
CA ARG A 25 -11.78 -5.43 -10.35
C ARG A 25 -12.75 -6.15 -9.42
N ARG A 26 -13.55 -7.06 -9.98
CA ARG A 26 -14.52 -7.88 -9.22
C ARG A 26 -13.90 -9.05 -8.44
N ALA A 27 -12.57 -9.20 -8.49
CA ALA A 27 -11.83 -10.21 -7.73
C ALA A 27 -11.34 -9.64 -6.38
N SER A 28 -10.99 -10.52 -5.44
CA SER A 28 -10.29 -10.08 -4.22
C SER A 28 -8.89 -9.61 -4.60
N VAL A 29 -8.63 -8.32 -4.47
CA VAL A 29 -7.32 -7.71 -4.76
C VAL A 29 -6.63 -7.34 -3.45
N THR A 30 -5.38 -7.76 -3.32
CA THR A 30 -4.45 -7.25 -2.30
C THR A 30 -3.55 -6.22 -2.96
N ASN A 31 -3.40 -5.05 -2.32
CA ASN A 31 -2.46 -4.03 -2.75
C ASN A 31 -1.42 -3.81 -1.65
N ILE A 32 -0.17 -3.61 -2.05
CA ILE A 32 0.94 -3.25 -1.17
C ILE A 32 1.21 -1.76 -1.38
N THR A 33 1.39 -1.03 -0.30
CA THR A 33 1.72 0.40 -0.35
C THR A 33 2.97 0.64 0.46
N ASP A 34 3.98 1.21 -0.20
CA ASP A 34 5.22 1.59 0.44
C ASP A 34 5.04 2.92 1.19
N ILE A 35 5.50 2.93 2.44
CA ILE A 35 5.42 4.10 3.33
C ILE A 35 6.82 4.38 3.85
N ALA A 36 7.32 5.59 3.58
CA ALA A 36 8.60 6.03 4.07
C ALA A 36 8.44 6.64 5.48
N VAL A 37 9.21 6.13 6.43
CA VAL A 37 9.25 6.61 7.81
C VAL A 37 10.69 6.92 8.20
N SER A 38 10.89 7.94 9.05
CA SER A 38 12.21 8.18 9.63
C SER A 38 12.63 7.02 10.54
N GLN A 39 13.92 6.70 10.57
CA GLN A 39 14.45 5.67 11.44
C GLN A 39 14.26 6.02 12.92
N HIS A 40 13.71 5.10 13.71
CA HIS A 40 13.62 5.21 15.16
C HIS A 40 13.56 3.83 15.81
N LYS A 41 14.01 3.71 17.07
CA LYS A 41 14.03 2.44 17.82
C LYS A 41 12.62 1.90 18.14
N ALA A 42 11.65 2.81 18.27
CA ALA A 42 10.25 2.50 18.50
C ALA A 42 9.38 3.48 17.69
N CYS A 43 8.87 3.05 16.55
CA CYS A 43 7.99 3.85 15.69
C CYS A 43 6.55 3.37 15.85
N VAL A 44 5.63 4.28 16.16
CA VAL A 44 4.20 3.99 16.30
C VAL A 44 3.47 4.58 15.12
N LEU A 45 2.80 3.72 14.35
CA LEU A 45 1.95 4.08 13.23
C LEU A 45 0.49 3.89 13.63
N GLN A 46 -0.32 4.91 13.39
CA GLN A 46 -1.75 4.87 13.62
C GLN A 46 -2.49 4.68 12.29
N PHE A 47 -3.34 3.66 12.23
CA PHE A 47 -4.20 3.37 11.09
C PHE A 47 -5.64 3.73 11.45
N THR A 48 -6.19 4.74 10.79
CA THR A 48 -7.57 5.20 11.01
C THR A 48 -8.42 4.86 9.79
N THR A 49 -9.41 3.98 9.95
CA THR A 49 -10.38 3.71 8.89
C THR A 49 -11.27 4.94 8.69
N LEU A 50 -11.34 5.44 7.45
CA LEU A 50 -12.18 6.60 7.09
C LEU A 50 -13.58 6.19 6.62
N GLY A 51 -13.93 4.91 6.74
CA GLY A 51 -15.16 4.35 6.18
C GLY A 51 -15.05 4.10 4.67
N PRO A 52 -16.16 4.04 3.93
CA PRO A 52 -16.14 3.82 2.49
C PRO A 52 -15.40 4.93 1.73
N GLY A 53 -14.63 4.56 0.70
CA GLY A 53 -13.86 5.52 -0.11
C GLY A 53 -14.67 6.19 -1.22
N LEU A 54 -14.63 7.54 -1.27
CA LEU A 54 -15.30 8.44 -2.25
C LEU A 54 -16.83 8.20 -2.36
N PRO A 55 -17.66 9.08 -2.98
CA PRO A 55 -19.10 9.07 -2.73
C PRO A 55 -19.70 7.76 -3.24
N VAL A 56 -19.93 6.86 -2.29
CA VAL A 56 -20.46 5.53 -2.52
C VAL A 56 -21.93 5.68 -2.85
N THR A 57 -22.29 5.36 -4.10
CA THR A 57 -23.62 4.85 -4.39
C THR A 57 -23.89 3.71 -3.41
N ALA A 58 -25.01 3.81 -2.68
CA ALA A 58 -25.42 2.83 -1.68
C ALA A 58 -25.33 1.41 -2.27
N GLY A 59 -24.36 0.60 -1.80
CA GLY A 59 -24.11 -0.75 -2.31
C GLY A 59 -22.64 -1.10 -2.59
N ALA A 60 -21.74 -0.11 -2.71
CA ALA A 60 -20.32 -0.37 -2.92
C ALA A 60 -19.61 -0.69 -1.58
N GLY A 61 -19.06 -1.90 -1.46
CA GLY A 61 -18.62 -2.49 -0.18
C GLY A 61 -17.73 -1.62 0.72
N ASN A 62 -17.92 -1.71 2.03
CA ASN A 62 -17.34 -0.79 3.03
C ASN A 62 -16.08 -1.33 3.72
N LYS A 63 -15.53 -2.47 3.26
CA LYS A 63 -14.50 -3.18 4.01
C LYS A 63 -13.10 -2.74 3.60
N PHE A 64 -12.25 -2.48 4.59
CA PHE A 64 -10.80 -2.43 4.46
C PHE A 64 -10.21 -3.63 5.21
N LYS A 65 -9.22 -4.31 4.64
CA LYS A 65 -8.54 -5.44 5.27
C LYS A 65 -7.03 -5.17 5.26
N LEU A 66 -6.42 -5.09 6.43
CA LEU A 66 -4.98 -5.11 6.59
C LEU A 66 -4.52 -6.57 6.68
N ILE A 67 -3.67 -7.00 5.75
CA ILE A 67 -3.18 -8.39 5.70
C ILE A 67 -1.85 -8.53 6.45
N GLY A 68 -0.96 -7.54 6.32
CA GLY A 68 0.33 -7.56 6.99
C GLY A 68 1.06 -6.23 6.86
N ILE A 69 2.05 -6.05 7.73
CA ILE A 69 2.98 -4.92 7.72
C ILE A 69 4.38 -5.52 7.58
N VAL A 70 5.13 -5.08 6.58
CA VAL A 70 6.52 -5.49 6.37
C VAL A 70 7.41 -4.29 6.64
N VAL A 71 8.43 -4.48 7.49
CA VAL A 71 9.38 -3.44 7.86
C VAL A 71 10.76 -3.82 7.33
N GLY A 72 11.34 -2.95 6.51
CA GLY A 72 12.67 -3.14 5.93
C GLY A 72 13.59 -1.95 6.23
N ALA A 73 14.83 -2.24 6.63
CA ALA A 73 15.87 -1.23 6.75
C ALA A 73 16.57 -1.05 5.40
N GLY A 74 16.10 -0.11 4.58
CA GLY A 74 16.74 0.26 3.33
C GLY A 74 15.79 0.92 2.34
N ALA A 75 16.27 1.94 1.64
CA ALA A 75 15.61 2.47 0.44
C ALA A 75 15.76 1.45 -0.70
N LYS A 76 15.08 0.31 -0.61
CA LYS A 76 14.86 -0.56 -1.75
C LYS A 76 13.37 -0.55 -2.01
N ALA A 77 13.00 0.03 -3.14
CA ALA A 77 11.66 -0.14 -3.70
C ALA A 77 11.35 -1.63 -3.69
N MET A 78 10.43 -2.05 -2.82
CA MET A 78 9.98 -3.43 -2.78
C MET A 78 9.11 -3.58 -4.02
N ARG A 79 9.73 -4.01 -5.13
CA ARG A 79 8.99 -4.26 -6.37
C ARG A 79 8.06 -5.43 -6.12
N TYR A 80 6.78 -5.14 -5.92
CA TYR A 80 5.75 -6.17 -5.93
C TYR A 80 5.59 -6.64 -7.37
N PHE A 81 5.96 -7.88 -7.63
CA PHE A 81 5.58 -8.58 -8.85
C PHE A 81 4.15 -9.07 -8.65
N GLY A 82 3.20 -8.31 -9.16
CA GLY A 82 1.82 -8.77 -9.25
C GLY A 82 1.70 -9.92 -10.26
N PRO A 83 0.58 -10.66 -10.26
CA PRO A 83 0.34 -11.73 -11.24
C PRO A 83 0.25 -11.25 -12.70
N ALA A 84 0.34 -9.94 -12.96
CA ALA A 84 0.45 -9.36 -14.30
C ALA A 84 1.91 -9.11 -14.73
N ASP A 85 2.86 -9.28 -13.81
CA ASP A 85 4.29 -9.08 -14.05
C ASP A 85 4.90 -10.42 -14.43
N ASP A 86 4.76 -10.79 -15.70
CA ASP A 86 5.39 -11.97 -16.28
C ASP A 86 6.93 -11.84 -16.19
N PRO A 87 7.63 -12.75 -15.47
CA PRO A 87 9.07 -12.68 -15.30
C PRO A 87 9.86 -12.71 -16.63
N GLU A 88 9.32 -13.29 -17.71
CA GLU A 88 10.01 -13.30 -19.01
C GLU A 88 10.06 -11.91 -19.67
N ARG A 89 9.03 -11.08 -19.50
CA ARG A 89 9.01 -9.70 -20.06
C ARG A 89 9.97 -8.75 -19.35
N LEU A 90 10.21 -8.99 -18.06
CA LEU A 90 11.11 -8.17 -17.24
C LEU A 90 12.59 -8.45 -17.52
N ALA A 91 12.93 -9.68 -17.89
CA ALA A 91 14.27 -10.03 -18.35
C ALA A 91 14.62 -9.33 -19.68
N ALA A 92 13.65 -9.22 -20.60
CA ALA A 92 13.85 -8.56 -21.89
C ALA A 92 14.12 -7.04 -21.77
N ALA A 93 13.45 -6.36 -20.83
CA ALA A 93 13.62 -4.92 -20.59
C ALA A 93 14.96 -4.55 -19.94
N SER A 94 15.61 -5.49 -19.25
CA SER A 94 16.92 -5.27 -18.62
C SER A 94 18.09 -5.47 -19.58
N ALA A 95 17.86 -6.08 -20.75
CA ALA A 95 18.90 -6.38 -21.74
C ALA A 95 19.14 -5.25 -22.77
N THR A 96 18.27 -4.23 -22.82
CA THR A 96 18.30 -3.16 -23.86
C THR A 96 18.89 -1.84 -23.38
N GLY A 97 19.39 -1.75 -22.15
CA GLY A 97 20.04 -0.55 -21.60
C GLY A 97 21.55 -0.72 -21.47
N ARG A 98 22.28 -0.68 -22.60
CA ARG A 98 23.73 -0.41 -22.66
C ARG A 98 24.01 0.55 -23.79
#